data_AF-A0AA85AID7-F1
#
_entry.id   AF-A0AA85AID7-F1
#
_cell.length_a   1.000
_cell.length_b   1.000
_cell.length_c   1.000
_cell.angle_alpha   90.00
_cell.angle_beta   90.00
_cell.angle_gamma   90.00
#
_symmetry.space_group_name_H-M   'P 1'
#
loop_
_entity.id
_entity.type
_entity.pdbx_description
1 polymer ?
#
loop_
_entity_poly.entity_id
_entity_poly.type
_entity_poly.pdbx_seq_one_letter_code
_entity_poly.pdbx_strand_id
1 'polypeptide(L)'
;MSREACMLCRGLLIRNPNERLGSGPNGEKDIRQHQFYRHIDWHKLSNLEIQPPFKPRIKNKRDVNNFDSEFTKEPPKLTPTDKLFI
;
A
#
# COMPACT_ATOMS: atom_id res chain seq x y z
N MET A 1 10.03 -16.82 -7.42
CA MET A 1 8.62 -16.36 -7.34
C MET A 1 7.69 -17.53 -7.62
N SER A 2 6.52 -17.61 -6.97
CA SER A 2 5.51 -18.63 -7.30
C SER A 2 4.87 -18.35 -8.67
N ARG A 3 4.27 -19.38 -9.28
CA ARG A 3 3.58 -19.26 -10.57
C ARG A 3 2.46 -18.22 -10.50
N GLU A 4 1.69 -18.22 -9.43
CA GLU A 4 0.58 -17.30 -9.20
C GLU A 4 1.06 -15.86 -9.05
N ALA A 5 2.20 -15.63 -8.38
CA ALA A 5 2.79 -14.30 -8.26
C ALA A 5 3.24 -13.77 -9.64
N CYS A 6 3.90 -14.62 -10.43
CA CYS A 6 4.31 -14.26 -11.79
C CYS A 6 3.10 -13.92 -12.69
N MET A 7 2.01 -14.70 -12.59
CA MET A 7 0.78 -14.44 -13.34
C MET A 7 0.14 -13.11 -12.94
N LEU A 8 0.07 -12.82 -11.63
CA LEU A 8 -0.45 -11.55 -11.13
C LEU A 8 0.36 -10.37 -11.68
N CYS A 9 1.69 -10.42 -11.56
CA CYS A 9 2.57 -9.36 -12.05
C CYS A 9 2.40 -9.17 -13.57
N ARG A 10 2.32 -10.25 -14.35
CA ARG A 10 2.09 -10.16 -15.80
C ARG A 10 0.77 -9.47 -16.12
N GLY A 11 -0.32 -9.82 -15.43
CA GLY A 11 -1.64 -9.20 -15.65
C GLY A 11 -1.69 -7.72 -15.27
N LEU A 12 -1.09 -7.35 -14.13
CA LEU A 12 -1.05 -5.95 -13.66
C LEU A 12 -0.14 -5.05 -14.51
N LEU A 13 0.91 -5.61 -15.10
CA LEU A 13 1.92 -4.85 -15.85
C LEU A 13 1.71 -4.91 -17.37
N ILE A 14 0.49 -5.23 -17.82
CA ILE A 14 0.14 -5.10 -19.25
C ILE A 14 0.19 -3.63 -19.65
N ARG A 15 0.90 -3.36 -20.75
CA ARG A 15 1.11 -2.00 -21.28
C ARG A 15 -0.20 -1.38 -21.75
N ASN A 16 -1.02 -2.14 -22.47
CA ASN A 16 -2.35 -1.72 -22.89
C ASN A 16 -3.28 -1.66 -21.65
N PRO A 17 -3.79 -0.48 -21.27
CA PRO A 17 -4.67 -0.35 -20.10
C PRO A 17 -5.98 -1.15 -20.26
N ASN A 18 -6.49 -1.32 -21.49
CA ASN A 18 -7.75 -2.03 -21.72
C ASN A 18 -7.63 -3.54 -21.48
N GLU A 19 -6.41 -4.09 -21.51
CA GLU A 19 -6.12 -5.51 -21.26
C GLU A 19 -5.55 -5.76 -19.86
N ARG A 20 -5.22 -4.70 -19.11
CA ARG A 20 -4.63 -4.80 -17.78
C ARG A 20 -5.62 -5.43 -16.81
N LEU A 21 -5.12 -6.35 -15.99
CA LEU A 21 -5.92 -6.99 -14.94
C LEU A 21 -6.58 -5.92 -14.06
N GLY A 22 -7.90 -5.99 -13.95
CA GLY A 22 -8.70 -5.05 -13.17
C GLY A 22 -9.14 -3.78 -13.91
N SER A 23 -8.83 -3.65 -15.20
CA SER A 23 -9.28 -2.52 -16.04
C SER A 23 -10.46 -2.87 -16.97
N GLY A 24 -10.88 -4.14 -17.00
CA GLY A 24 -12.07 -4.58 -17.73
C GLY A 24 -13.39 -4.33 -16.99
N PRO A 25 -14.54 -4.74 -17.55
CA PRO A 25 -15.87 -4.49 -16.98
C PRO A 25 -16.09 -5.04 -15.56
N ASN A 26 -15.38 -6.11 -15.20
CA ASN A 26 -15.44 -6.70 -13.86
C ASN A 26 -14.55 -5.97 -12.83
N GLY A 27 -13.64 -5.11 -13.29
CA GLY A 27 -12.78 -4.27 -12.46
C GLY A 27 -12.10 -5.03 -11.32
N GLU A 28 -12.32 -4.54 -10.09
CA GLU A 28 -11.74 -5.11 -8.86
C GLU A 28 -12.04 -6.60 -8.66
N LYS A 29 -13.16 -7.12 -9.19
CA LYS A 29 -13.56 -8.52 -9.02
C LYS A 29 -12.53 -9.47 -9.62
N ASP A 30 -11.98 -9.14 -10.79
CA ASP A 30 -10.94 -9.94 -11.44
C ASP A 30 -9.65 -9.98 -10.61
N ILE A 31 -9.33 -8.89 -9.92
CA ILE A 31 -8.18 -8.83 -9.00
C ILE A 31 -8.46 -9.73 -7.79
N ARG A 32 -9.61 -9.56 -7.13
CA ARG A 32 -9.97 -10.31 -5.92
C ARG A 32 -10.06 -11.82 -6.13
N GLN A 33 -10.48 -12.24 -7.33
CA GLN A 33 -10.63 -13.64 -7.71
C GLN A 33 -9.34 -14.27 -8.28
N HIS A 34 -8.28 -13.49 -8.49
CA HIS A 34 -7.02 -14.01 -9.02
C HIS A 34 -6.41 -15.07 -8.07
N GLN A 35 -5.87 -16.15 -8.63
CA GLN A 35 -5.35 -17.31 -7.87
C GLN A 35 -4.30 -16.97 -6.81
N PHE A 36 -3.57 -15.85 -6.98
CA PHE A 36 -2.62 -15.34 -5.99
C PHE A 36 -3.30 -14.97 -4.67
N TYR A 37 -4.53 -14.45 -4.71
CA TYR A 37 -5.29 -14.02 -3.54
C TYR A 37 -6.28 -15.08 -3.03
N ARG A 38 -6.19 -16.33 -3.48
CA ARG A 38 -7.15 -17.42 -3.13
C ARG A 38 -7.33 -17.68 -1.63
N HIS A 39 -6.37 -17.25 -0.80
CA HIS A 39 -6.40 -17.42 0.65
C HIS A 39 -6.79 -16.14 1.41
N ILE A 40 -7.10 -15.06 0.69
CA ILE A 40 -7.51 -13.79 1.29
C ILE A 40 -9.04 -13.77 1.42
N ASP A 41 -9.51 -13.68 2.66
CA ASP A 41 -10.87 -13.26 2.97
C ASP A 41 -10.93 -11.74 2.93
N TRP A 42 -11.50 -11.19 1.84
CA TRP A 42 -11.54 -9.74 1.60
C TRP A 42 -12.37 -8.98 2.63
N HIS A 43 -13.39 -9.62 3.21
CA HIS A 43 -14.25 -9.00 4.23
C HIS A 43 -13.51 -8.92 5.58
N LYS A 44 -12.84 -10.01 5.97
CA LYS A 44 -11.98 -9.99 7.18
C LYS A 44 -10.81 -9.04 7.03
N LEU A 45 -10.24 -8.93 5.82
CA LEU A 45 -9.15 -7.98 5.54
C LEU A 45 -9.64 -6.54 5.75
N SER A 46 -10.80 -6.17 5.21
CA SER A 46 -11.35 -4.81 5.37
C SER A 46 -11.70 -4.48 6.82
N ASN A 47 -12.10 -5.48 7.61
CA ASN A 47 -12.41 -5.31 9.04
C ASN A 47 -11.18 -5.38 9.95
N LEU A 48 -9.96 -5.50 9.39
CA LEU A 48 -8.71 -5.64 10.13
C LEU A 48 -8.66 -6.89 11.04
N GLU A 49 -9.41 -7.93 10.68
CA GLU A 49 -9.49 -9.19 11.43
C GLU A 49 -8.38 -10.18 11.06
N ILE A 50 -7.68 -9.94 9.95
CA ILE A 50 -6.52 -10.74 9.54
C ILE A 50 -5.28 -10.23 10.25
N GLN A 51 -4.59 -11.10 10.99
CA GLN A 51 -3.33 -10.77 11.63
C GLN A 51 -2.27 -10.37 10.56
N PRO A 52 -1.67 -9.17 10.65
CA PRO A 52 -0.62 -8.76 9.73
C PRO A 52 0.60 -9.69 9.84
N PRO A 53 1.25 -10.06 8.71
CA PRO A 53 2.43 -10.92 8.73
C PRO A 53 3.65 -10.25 9.37
N PHE A 54 3.63 -8.92 9.48
CA PHE A 54 4.68 -8.13 10.10
C PHE A 54 4.06 -7.12 11.08
N LYS A 55 4.60 -7.09 12.30
CA LYS A 55 4.28 -6.08 13.31
C LYS A 55 5.50 -5.16 13.48
N PRO A 56 5.41 -3.88 13.09
CA PRO A 56 6.51 -2.93 13.27
C PRO A 56 6.94 -2.82 14.73
N ARG A 57 8.24 -2.58 14.95
CA ARG A 57 8.77 -2.34 16.30
C ARG A 57 8.51 -0.90 16.69
N ILE A 58 7.87 -0.71 17.83
CA ILE A 58 7.57 0.60 18.43
C ILE A 58 7.93 0.51 19.91
N LYS A 59 8.83 1.37 20.36
CA LYS A 59 9.32 1.40 21.75
C LYS A 59 8.38 2.18 22.67
N ASN A 60 7.81 3.28 22.18
CA ASN A 60 6.92 4.16 22.95
C ASN A 60 6.07 5.04 22.03
N LYS A 61 5.17 5.86 22.62
CA LYS A 61 4.25 6.73 21.88
C LYS A 61 4.93 7.84 21.04
N ARG A 62 6.20 8.14 21.30
CA ARG A 62 6.99 9.17 20.59
C ARG A 62 8.09 8.52 19.72
N ASP A 63 8.01 7.22 19.48
CA ASP A 63 9.02 6.52 18.70
C ASP A 63 8.97 6.95 17.23
N VAL A 64 10.10 7.45 16.72
CA VAL A 64 10.26 7.88 15.33
C VAL A 64 11.19 6.97 14.52
N ASN A 65 11.58 5.80 15.05
CA ASN A 65 12.57 4.91 14.42
C ASN A 65 12.15 4.33 13.05
N ASN A 66 10.88 4.45 12.66
CA ASN A 66 10.37 4.02 11.35
C ASN A 66 10.20 5.19 10.36
N PHE A 67 10.63 6.40 10.71
CA PHE A 67 10.71 7.56 9.82
C PHE A 67 12.17 7.79 9.42
N ASP A 68 12.39 8.46 8.29
CA ASP A 68 13.75 8.83 7.89
C ASP A 68 14.37 9.78 8.94
N SER A 69 15.66 9.58 9.18
CA SER A 69 16.43 10.44 10.08
C SER A 69 16.53 11.88 9.56
N GLU A 70 16.42 12.09 8.24
CA GLU A 70 16.41 13.42 7.64
C GLU A 70 15.31 14.29 8.27
N PHE A 71 14.06 13.80 8.27
CA PHE A 71 12.92 14.54 8.80
C PHE A 71 12.89 14.60 10.33
N THR A 72 13.35 13.57 11.03
CA THR A 72 13.29 13.53 12.50
C THR A 72 14.36 14.38 13.17
N LYS A 73 15.40 14.77 12.42
CA LYS A 73 16.42 15.75 12.84
C LYS A 73 15.99 17.19 12.62
N GLU A 74 15.02 17.43 11.74
CA GLU A 74 14.52 18.78 11.50
C GLU A 74 13.71 19.29 12.71
N PRO A 75 13.80 20.59 13.02
CA PRO A 75 12.93 21.18 14.03
C PRO A 75 11.47 21.12 13.52
N PRO A 76 10.51 20.69 14.35
CA PRO A 76 9.09 20.61 13.96
C PRO A 76 8.46 22.01 13.96
N LYS A 77 8.90 22.86 13.03
CA LYS A 77 8.45 24.25 12.86
C LYS A 77 7.88 24.44 11.48
N LEU A 78 6.85 25.28 11.39
CA LEU A 78 6.32 25.69 10.10
C LEU A 78 7.30 26.66 9.44
N THR A 79 7.45 26.56 8.13
CA THR A 79 8.15 27.57 7.34
C THR A 79 7.39 28.90 7.45
N PRO A 80 8.04 30.01 7.84
CA PRO A 80 7.37 31.31 7.93
C PRO A 80 6.79 31.74 6.58
N THR A 81 5.58 32.29 6.60
CA THR A 81 4.96 32.90 5.42
C THR A 81 5.49 34.32 5.22
N ASP A 82 5.70 34.71 3.97
CA ASP A 82 6.04 36.09 3.65
C ASP A 82 4.81 36.99 3.86
N LYS A 83 4.94 37.99 4.75
CA LYS A 83 3.88 38.95 5.07
C LYS A 83 3.56 39.87 3.89
N LEU A 84 4.42 39.94 2.87
CA LEU A 84 4.21 40.74 1.67
C LEU A 84 3.32 40.05 0.63
N PHE A 85 3.03 38.76 0.80
CA PHE A 85 2.19 37.95 -0.11
C PHE A 85 0.97 37.32 0.59
N ILE A 86 0.61 37.84 1.76
CA ILE A 86 -0.66 37.56 2.48
C ILE A 86 -1.59 38.75 2.28
#